data_AF-A0A842MQL1-F1
#
_entry.id   AF-A0A842MQL1-F1
#
_cell.length_a   1.000
_cell.length_b   1.000
_cell.length_c   1.000
_cell.angle_alpha   90.00
_cell.angle_beta   90.00
_cell.angle_gamma   90.00
#
_symmetry.space_group_name_H-M   'P 1'
#
loop_
_entity.id
_entity.type
_entity.pdbx_description
1 polymer ?
#
loop_
_entity_poly.entity_id
_entity_poly.type
_entity_poly.pdbx_seq_one_letter_code
_entity_poly.pdbx_strand_id
1 'polypeptide(L)'
;MGRKMIANPLEEGLVCRIYLAAFPRPRSSYEIAKMVVRGGSAQNSSGRVLKVAEKFSNYFSVMEERVSKHKARTLILSNAQPFFSRLIEECQLNAEEAELLKELEQDFRRIMDVYLNLTLNRNPKYLTSDLNAFQELSTALALTLYIARSYAYAHPQAGKFSLSMMSTTLPTVLEAAGVANEEILNIAKSITNIAQQQISNLYTKIKRAISSQYETLFIILEGFEKYYQTFEKNITSPKNNSAHKCV
;
A
#
# COMPACT_ATOMS: atom_id res chain seq x y z
N MET A 1 -2.83 -24.99 28.06
CA MET A 1 -1.88 -24.45 27.07
C MET A 1 -1.87 -22.93 27.20
N GLY A 2 -0.77 -22.34 27.69
CA GLY A 2 -0.64 -20.89 27.80
C GLY A 2 -0.67 -20.24 26.43
N ARG A 3 -1.43 -19.14 26.26
CA ARG A 3 -1.41 -18.38 25.00
C ARG A 3 0.01 -17.86 24.78
N LYS A 4 0.62 -18.20 23.64
CA LYS A 4 1.92 -17.65 23.22
C LYS A 4 1.86 -16.12 23.32
N MET A 5 2.84 -15.52 24.00
CA MET A 5 2.96 -14.07 24.07
C MET A 5 3.23 -13.54 22.67
N ILE A 6 2.52 -12.48 22.27
CA ILE A 6 2.78 -11.79 21.00
C ILE A 6 4.03 -10.95 21.22
N ALA A 7 5.11 -11.29 20.52
CA ALA A 7 6.37 -10.58 20.52
C ALA A 7 6.32 -9.37 19.57
N ASN A 8 5.70 -9.50 18.38
CA ASN A 8 5.60 -8.42 17.41
C ASN A 8 4.16 -8.18 16.89
N PRO A 9 3.45 -7.15 17.39
CA PRO A 9 2.07 -6.88 17.00
C PRO A 9 1.84 -6.57 15.51
N LEU A 10 2.86 -6.15 14.76
CA LEU A 10 2.74 -5.92 13.32
C LEU A 10 2.98 -7.18 12.48
N GLU A 11 3.46 -8.27 13.07
CA GLU A 11 3.88 -9.45 12.30
C GLU A 11 3.06 -10.69 12.60
N GLU A 12 2.43 -10.76 13.77
CA GLU A 12 1.78 -12.00 14.18
C GLU A 12 0.42 -11.82 14.84
N GLY A 13 -0.36 -12.90 14.76
CA GLY A 13 -1.60 -13.06 15.50
C GLY A 13 -2.77 -12.24 14.96
N LEU A 14 -3.74 -12.02 15.85
CA LEU A 14 -4.96 -11.30 15.50
C LEU A 14 -4.73 -9.79 15.42
N VAL A 15 -3.79 -9.25 16.20
CA VAL A 15 -3.47 -7.82 16.24
C VAL A 15 -2.97 -7.31 14.89
N CYS A 16 -2.06 -8.04 14.24
CA CYS A 16 -1.57 -7.75 12.89
C CYS A 16 -2.71 -7.61 11.87
N ARG A 17 -3.67 -8.54 11.90
CA ARG A 17 -4.79 -8.57 10.93
C ARG A 17 -5.84 -7.49 11.22
N ILE A 18 -6.07 -7.18 12.50
CA ILE A 18 -6.85 -6.00 12.90
C ILE A 18 -6.14 -4.72 12.43
N TYR A 19 -4.81 -4.65 12.55
CA TYR A 19 -4.03 -3.51 12.11
C TYR A 19 -4.20 -3.24 10.62
N LEU A 20 -4.02 -4.25 9.76
CA LEU A 20 -4.31 -4.12 8.33
C LEU A 20 -5.76 -3.74 8.05
N ALA A 21 -6.71 -4.40 8.73
CA ALA A 21 -8.13 -4.12 8.55
C ALA A 21 -8.51 -2.70 8.97
N ALA A 22 -7.88 -2.09 9.96
CA ALA A 22 -8.24 -0.76 10.46
C ALA A 22 -7.27 0.35 10.00
N PHE A 23 -6.25 0.02 9.20
CA PHE A 23 -5.27 1.01 8.72
C PHE A 23 -5.86 1.99 7.71
N PRO A 24 -6.64 1.58 6.70
CA PRO A 24 -7.10 2.54 5.69
C PRO A 24 -8.06 3.61 6.25
N ARG A 25 -8.95 3.21 7.15
CA ARG A 25 -10.01 4.07 7.71
C ARG A 25 -10.60 3.47 8.98
N PRO A 26 -11.29 4.27 9.80
CA PRO A 26 -11.98 3.77 10.99
C PRO A 26 -13.00 2.69 10.62
N ARG A 27 -12.97 1.55 11.31
CA ARG A 27 -13.92 0.44 11.14
C ARG A 27 -14.43 -0.04 12.49
N SER A 28 -15.65 -0.55 12.54
CA SER A 28 -16.16 -1.16 13.79
C SER A 28 -15.48 -2.48 14.07
N SER A 29 -15.49 -2.88 15.34
CA SER A 29 -15.07 -4.21 15.76
C SER A 29 -15.82 -5.34 15.04
N TYR A 30 -17.09 -5.12 14.66
CA TYR A 30 -17.89 -6.09 13.89
C TYR A 30 -17.45 -6.20 12.42
N GLU A 31 -17.22 -5.08 11.74
CA GLU A 31 -16.69 -5.08 10.37
C GLU A 31 -15.32 -5.75 10.31
N ILE A 32 -14.43 -5.37 11.23
CA ILE A 32 -13.10 -6.00 11.32
C ILE A 32 -13.25 -7.50 11.59
N ALA A 33 -14.13 -7.91 12.51
CA ALA A 33 -14.36 -9.32 12.79
C ALA A 33 -14.83 -10.11 11.55
N LYS A 34 -15.67 -9.53 10.68
CA LYS A 34 -16.07 -10.15 9.40
C LYS A 34 -14.87 -10.38 8.47
N MET A 35 -13.88 -9.50 8.53
CA MET A 35 -12.71 -9.57 7.66
C MET A 35 -11.64 -10.56 8.18
N VAL A 36 -11.43 -10.61 9.51
CA VAL A 36 -10.24 -11.28 10.09
C VAL A 36 -10.54 -12.63 10.76
N VAL A 37 -11.80 -13.00 10.98
CA VAL A 37 -12.16 -14.22 11.73
C VAL A 37 -12.58 -15.34 10.79
N ARG A 38 -11.94 -16.52 10.94
CA ARG A 38 -12.29 -17.74 10.20
C ARG A 38 -13.68 -18.26 10.63
N GLY A 39 -14.53 -18.63 9.67
CA GLY A 39 -15.70 -19.50 9.94
C GLY A 39 -17.01 -18.81 10.35
N GLY A 40 -17.25 -17.54 10.00
CA GLY A 40 -18.60 -16.96 9.98
C GLY A 40 -19.20 -16.47 11.31
N SER A 41 -18.48 -16.56 12.43
CA SER A 41 -18.97 -16.09 13.75
C SER A 41 -18.49 -14.68 14.12
N ALA A 42 -18.56 -13.74 13.16
CA ALA A 42 -18.11 -12.36 13.34
C ALA A 42 -18.78 -11.66 14.55
N GLN A 43 -20.07 -11.93 14.78
CA GLN A 43 -20.82 -11.37 15.90
C GLN A 43 -20.28 -11.81 17.27
N ASN A 44 -19.82 -13.06 17.38
CA ASN A 44 -19.24 -13.60 18.62
C ASN A 44 -17.77 -13.18 18.82
N SER A 45 -17.16 -12.59 17.79
CA SER A 45 -15.74 -12.22 17.78
C SER A 45 -15.49 -10.71 17.82
N SER A 46 -16.53 -9.88 17.66
CA SER A 46 -16.43 -8.42 17.75
C SER A 46 -15.87 -7.98 19.10
N GLY A 47 -16.35 -8.56 20.21
CA GLY A 47 -15.83 -8.29 21.55
C GLY A 47 -14.36 -8.70 21.72
N ARG A 48 -13.91 -9.75 21.02
CA ARG A 48 -12.50 -10.14 21.00
C ARG A 48 -11.64 -9.14 20.23
N VAL A 49 -12.13 -8.64 19.09
CA VAL A 49 -11.43 -7.60 18.30
C VAL A 49 -11.26 -6.34 19.13
N LEU A 50 -12.33 -5.87 19.79
CA LEU A 50 -12.27 -4.68 20.64
C LEU A 50 -11.26 -4.84 21.78
N LYS A 51 -11.31 -5.96 22.51
CA LYS A 51 -10.34 -6.26 23.59
C LYS A 51 -8.90 -6.28 23.11
N VAL A 52 -8.65 -6.74 21.87
CA VAL A 52 -7.30 -6.70 21.29
C VAL A 52 -6.90 -5.26 20.98
N ALA A 53 -7.78 -4.46 20.37
CA ALA A 53 -7.48 -3.06 20.07
C ALA A 53 -7.19 -2.25 21.35
N GLU A 54 -7.99 -2.43 22.41
CA GLU A 54 -7.79 -1.80 23.72
C GLU A 54 -6.47 -2.24 24.38
N LYS A 55 -6.14 -3.53 24.30
CA LYS A 55 -4.90 -4.07 24.87
C LYS A 55 -3.64 -3.50 24.18
N PHE A 56 -3.73 -3.20 22.89
CA PHE A 56 -2.63 -2.68 22.08
C PHE A 56 -2.87 -1.21 21.70
N SER A 57 -3.19 -0.37 22.68
CA SER A 57 -3.55 1.06 22.49
C SER A 57 -2.51 1.89 21.74
N ASN A 58 -1.22 1.54 21.80
CA ASN A 58 -0.20 2.21 20.98
C ASN A 58 -0.40 2.01 19.47
N TYR A 59 -1.06 0.92 19.07
CA TYR A 59 -1.32 0.56 17.68
C TYR A 59 -2.70 1.00 17.19
N PHE A 60 -3.63 1.29 18.10
CA PHE A 60 -5.02 1.58 17.75
C PHE A 60 -5.56 2.79 18.50
N SER A 61 -6.20 3.68 17.75
CA SER A 61 -7.12 4.66 18.30
C SER A 61 -8.53 4.07 18.31
N VAL A 62 -9.17 4.11 19.49
CA VAL A 62 -10.56 3.70 19.68
C VAL A 62 -11.38 4.96 19.90
N MET A 63 -12.38 5.18 19.05
CA MET A 63 -13.22 6.39 19.06
C MET A 63 -14.70 6.02 19.02
N GLU A 64 -15.56 6.90 19.54
CA GLU A 64 -17.01 6.72 19.47
C GLU A 64 -17.61 7.63 18.41
N GLU A 65 -18.41 7.04 17.52
CA GLU A 65 -19.19 7.75 16.53
C GLU A 65 -20.67 7.67 16.89
N ARG A 66 -21.33 8.83 16.99
CA ARG A 66 -22.77 8.89 17.26
C ARG A 66 -23.54 8.65 15.96
N VAL A 67 -24.12 7.46 15.83
CA VAL A 67 -24.87 7.03 14.63
C VAL A 67 -26.33 7.48 14.68
N SER A 68 -26.88 7.70 15.87
CA SER A 68 -28.20 8.29 16.08
C SER A 68 -28.31 8.94 17.46
N LYS A 69 -29.45 9.58 17.75
CA LYS A 69 -29.73 10.17 19.06
C LYS A 69 -29.51 9.17 20.23
N HIS A 70 -29.76 7.88 19.99
CA HIS A 70 -29.72 6.82 21.00
C HIS A 70 -28.65 5.74 20.75
N LYS A 71 -27.83 5.90 19.71
CA LYS A 71 -26.86 4.87 19.32
C LYS A 71 -25.49 5.49 19.04
N ALA A 72 -24.51 5.04 19.79
CA ALA A 72 -23.09 5.23 19.48
C ALA A 72 -22.51 3.92 18.97
N ARG A 73 -21.48 4.02 18.14
CA ARG A 73 -20.73 2.91 17.60
C ARG A 73 -19.25 3.17 17.86
N THR A 74 -18.58 2.19 18.45
CA THR A 74 -17.14 2.22 18.63
C THR A 74 -16.44 1.88 17.32
N LEU A 75 -15.50 2.73 16.93
CA LEU A 75 -14.64 2.58 15.78
C LEU A 75 -13.20 2.37 16.23
N ILE A 76 -12.47 1.61 15.44
CA ILE A 76 -11.06 1.31 15.62
C ILE A 76 -10.33 1.83 14.37
N LEU A 77 -9.27 2.59 14.59
CA LEU A 77 -8.37 3.09 13.54
C LEU A 77 -6.95 2.69 13.92
N SER A 78 -6.18 2.14 12.99
CA SER A 78 -4.77 1.86 13.24
C SER A 78 -3.94 3.15 13.21
N ASN A 79 -3.12 3.35 14.24
CA ASN A 79 -2.17 4.46 14.29
C ASN A 79 -1.06 4.20 13.28
N ALA A 80 -0.69 5.15 12.43
CA ALA A 80 0.38 4.93 11.45
C ALA A 80 1.79 4.99 12.08
N GLN A 81 1.93 5.72 13.19
CA GLN A 81 3.22 5.98 13.82
C GLN A 81 4.05 4.71 14.15
N PRO A 82 3.49 3.62 14.68
CA PRO A 82 4.27 2.40 14.92
C PRO A 82 4.84 1.79 13.64
N PHE A 83 4.09 1.84 12.54
CA PHE A 83 4.57 1.39 11.23
C PHE A 83 5.66 2.31 10.70
N PHE A 84 5.43 3.63 10.67
CA PHE A 84 6.42 4.58 10.15
C PHE A 84 7.70 4.62 10.98
N SER A 85 7.62 4.56 12.30
CA SER A 85 8.81 4.55 13.17
C SER A 85 9.72 3.36 12.84
N ARG A 86 9.12 2.18 12.70
CA ARG A 86 9.86 0.98 12.32
C ARG A 86 10.43 1.08 10.90
N LEU A 87 9.66 1.61 9.97
CA LEU A 87 10.11 1.80 8.58
C LEU A 87 11.29 2.77 8.48
N ILE A 88 11.26 3.87 9.23
CA ILE A 88 12.34 4.86 9.32
C ILE A 88 13.63 4.20 9.82
N GLU A 89 13.54 3.38 10.86
CA GLU A 89 14.68 2.67 11.43
C GLU A 89 15.25 1.62 10.45
N GLU A 90 14.41 0.71 9.94
CA GLU A 90 14.86 -0.37 9.07
C GLU A 90 15.39 0.14 7.72
N CYS A 91 14.82 1.22 7.19
CA CYS A 91 15.24 1.80 5.91
C CYS A 91 16.28 2.93 6.05
N GLN A 92 16.66 3.29 7.28
CA GLN A 92 17.59 4.39 7.59
C GLN A 92 17.18 5.69 6.89
N LEU A 93 15.91 6.08 7.09
CA LEU A 93 15.37 7.30 6.53
C LEU A 93 15.90 8.51 7.29
N ASN A 94 16.27 9.56 6.57
CA ASN A 94 16.67 10.83 7.18
C ASN A 94 15.43 11.62 7.65
N ALA A 95 15.66 12.75 8.32
CA ALA A 95 14.57 13.56 8.88
C ALA A 95 13.60 14.08 7.80
N GLU A 96 14.11 14.50 6.63
CA GLU A 96 13.28 14.98 5.52
C GLU A 96 12.40 13.86 4.95
N GLU A 97 12.96 12.68 4.73
CA GLU A 97 12.25 11.49 4.26
C GLU A 97 11.19 11.01 5.28
N ALA A 98 11.49 11.14 6.58
CA ALA A 98 10.57 10.81 7.65
C ALA A 98 9.39 11.80 7.73
N GLU A 99 9.62 13.10 7.56
CA GLU A 99 8.54 14.08 7.48
C GLU A 99 7.69 13.87 6.23
N LEU A 100 8.33 13.60 5.09
CA LEU A 100 7.62 13.28 3.86
C LEU A 100 6.68 12.08 4.04
N LEU A 101 7.11 11.01 4.73
CA LEU A 101 6.22 9.87 5.01
C LEU A 101 4.96 10.25 5.79
N LYS A 102 5.06 11.21 6.72
CA LYS A 102 3.90 11.71 7.46
C LYS A 102 2.97 12.51 6.55
N GLU A 103 3.52 13.35 5.68
CA GLU A 103 2.72 14.09 4.70
C GLU A 103 1.97 13.17 3.74
N LEU A 104 2.59 12.05 3.37
CA LEU A 104 1.99 11.03 2.51
C LEU A 104 0.96 10.13 3.22
N GLU A 105 0.81 10.21 4.54
CA GLU A 105 0.00 9.26 5.32
C GLU A 105 -1.45 9.16 4.80
N GLN A 106 -2.09 10.31 4.55
CA GLN A 106 -3.50 10.33 4.14
C GLN A 106 -3.69 9.66 2.78
N ASP A 107 -2.81 9.95 1.83
CA ASP A 107 -2.82 9.37 0.49
C ASP A 107 -2.47 7.88 0.52
N PHE A 108 -1.52 7.48 1.37
CA PHE A 108 -1.20 6.08 1.58
C PHE A 108 -2.39 5.30 2.17
N ARG A 109 -3.10 5.86 3.16
CA ARG A 109 -4.32 5.25 3.71
C ARG A 109 -5.41 5.05 2.66
N ARG A 110 -5.61 6.01 1.76
CA ARG A 110 -6.55 5.89 0.62
C ARG A 110 -6.17 4.75 -0.30
N ILE A 111 -4.89 4.67 -0.71
CA ILE A 111 -4.41 3.55 -1.54
C ILE A 111 -4.59 2.23 -0.83
N MET A 112 -4.30 2.17 0.47
CA MET A 112 -4.52 0.96 1.26
C MET A 112 -6.00 0.56 1.33
N ASP A 113 -6.95 1.49 1.30
CA ASP A 113 -8.38 1.14 1.25
C ASP A 113 -8.73 0.49 -0.08
N VAL A 114 -8.27 1.10 -1.18
CA VAL A 114 -8.43 0.57 -2.54
C VAL A 114 -7.82 -0.84 -2.64
N TYR A 115 -6.54 -0.97 -2.26
CA TYR A 115 -5.83 -2.25 -2.23
C TYR A 115 -6.56 -3.31 -1.41
N LEU A 116 -6.98 -2.98 -0.19
CA LEU A 116 -7.62 -3.94 0.71
C LEU A 116 -9.01 -4.35 0.20
N ASN A 117 -9.81 -3.41 -0.29
CA ASN A 117 -11.14 -3.70 -0.85
C ASN A 117 -11.03 -4.66 -2.05
N LEU A 118 -10.08 -4.40 -2.96
CA LEU A 118 -9.87 -5.23 -4.15
C LEU A 118 -9.35 -6.63 -3.78
N THR A 119 -8.40 -6.69 -2.85
CA THR A 119 -7.84 -7.97 -2.36
C THR A 119 -8.93 -8.84 -1.72
N LEU A 120 -9.79 -8.25 -0.89
CA LEU A 120 -10.88 -8.97 -0.22
C LEU A 120 -12.01 -9.37 -1.17
N ASN A 121 -12.30 -8.59 -2.21
CA ASN A 121 -13.30 -8.97 -3.21
C ASN A 121 -12.90 -10.24 -3.97
N ARG A 122 -11.60 -10.39 -4.29
CA ARG A 122 -11.08 -11.59 -4.95
C ARG A 122 -10.85 -12.74 -3.99
N ASN A 123 -10.27 -12.46 -2.83
CA ASN A 123 -10.00 -13.44 -1.80
C ASN A 123 -10.62 -12.99 -0.47
N PRO A 124 -11.90 -13.31 -0.22
CA PRO A 124 -12.57 -12.95 1.03
C PRO A 124 -11.90 -13.52 2.29
N LYS A 125 -11.03 -14.52 2.13
CA LYS A 125 -10.27 -15.15 3.22
C LYS A 125 -8.87 -14.57 3.40
N TYR A 126 -8.46 -13.56 2.63
CA TYR A 126 -7.10 -13.00 2.67
C TYR A 126 -6.71 -12.56 4.10
N LEU A 127 -7.51 -11.74 4.78
CA LEU A 127 -7.22 -11.34 6.16
C LEU A 127 -7.41 -12.44 7.21
N THR A 128 -7.74 -13.67 6.79
CA THR A 128 -7.83 -14.83 7.66
C THR A 128 -6.60 -15.73 7.61
N SER A 129 -5.70 -15.53 6.65
CA SER A 129 -4.39 -16.20 6.59
C SER A 129 -3.42 -15.60 7.62
N ASP A 130 -2.28 -16.27 7.79
CA ASP A 130 -1.17 -15.70 8.54
C ASP A 130 -0.52 -14.63 7.66
N LEU A 131 -0.53 -13.39 8.14
CA LEU A 131 -0.05 -12.20 7.44
C LEU A 131 0.92 -11.45 8.32
N ASN A 132 1.81 -10.69 7.68
CA ASN A 132 2.70 -9.74 8.32
C ASN A 132 2.33 -8.33 7.87
N ALA A 133 1.70 -7.54 8.75
CA ALA A 133 1.21 -6.21 8.42
C ALA A 133 2.34 -5.26 8.02
N PHE A 134 3.52 -5.39 8.63
CA PHE A 134 4.68 -4.59 8.26
C PHE A 134 5.08 -4.88 6.80
N GLN A 135 5.21 -6.15 6.43
CA GLN A 135 5.56 -6.53 5.05
C GLN A 135 4.50 -6.11 4.04
N GLU A 136 3.22 -6.30 4.34
CA GLU A 136 2.11 -5.91 3.45
C GLU A 136 2.08 -4.39 3.24
N LEU A 137 2.20 -3.60 4.31
CA LEU A 137 2.20 -2.13 4.23
C LEU A 137 3.46 -1.59 3.54
N SER A 138 4.65 -2.12 3.87
CA SER A 138 5.90 -1.71 3.21
C SER A 138 5.87 -2.01 1.71
N THR A 139 5.32 -3.18 1.32
CA THR A 139 5.15 -3.55 -0.09
C THR A 139 4.20 -2.61 -0.80
N ALA A 140 3.03 -2.32 -0.21
CA ALA A 140 2.05 -1.40 -0.77
C ALA A 140 2.58 0.04 -0.87
N LEU A 141 3.36 0.50 0.10
CA LEU A 141 3.99 1.81 0.09
C LEU A 141 5.08 1.91 -0.98
N ALA A 142 5.95 0.90 -1.10
CA ALA A 142 6.97 0.87 -2.14
C ALA A 142 6.35 0.88 -3.54
N LEU A 143 5.27 0.12 -3.72
CA LEU A 143 4.51 0.11 -4.96
C LEU A 143 3.90 1.48 -5.25
N THR A 144 3.32 2.13 -4.25
CA THR A 144 2.77 3.48 -4.35
C THR A 144 3.82 4.49 -4.80
N LEU A 145 5.00 4.45 -4.18
CA LEU A 145 6.12 5.32 -4.53
C LEU A 145 6.68 4.99 -5.92
N TYR A 146 6.70 3.72 -6.31
CA TYR A 146 7.04 3.31 -7.67
C TYR A 146 6.08 3.93 -8.69
N ILE A 147 4.76 3.88 -8.45
CA ILE A 147 3.76 4.49 -9.35
C ILE A 147 3.98 6.00 -9.45
N ALA A 148 4.15 6.67 -8.31
CA ALA A 148 4.37 8.12 -8.28
C ALA A 148 5.68 8.48 -9.00
N ARG A 149 6.76 7.72 -8.80
CA ARG A 149 8.03 7.86 -9.52
C ARG A 149 7.82 7.70 -11.02
N SER A 150 7.17 6.62 -11.44
CA SER A 150 6.87 6.39 -12.84
C SER A 150 6.01 7.53 -13.40
N TYR A 151 5.02 8.05 -12.66
CA TYR A 151 4.23 9.19 -13.13
C TYR A 151 5.05 10.48 -13.27
N ALA A 152 5.92 10.78 -12.31
CA ALA A 152 6.76 11.97 -12.29
C ALA A 152 7.81 11.99 -13.41
N TYR A 153 8.36 10.81 -13.74
CA TYR A 153 9.51 10.67 -14.64
C TYR A 153 9.20 9.96 -15.96
N ALA A 154 8.01 9.38 -16.15
CA ALA A 154 7.72 8.64 -17.37
C ALA A 154 7.43 9.57 -18.53
N HIS A 155 8.15 9.31 -19.61
CA HIS A 155 7.65 9.53 -20.95
C HIS A 155 6.27 8.83 -21.13
N PRO A 156 5.37 9.38 -21.97
CA PRO A 156 3.95 9.03 -21.96
C PRO A 156 3.61 7.55 -22.16
N GLN A 157 4.45 6.75 -22.83
CA GLN A 157 4.16 5.33 -23.07
C GLN A 157 4.68 4.40 -21.96
N ALA A 158 5.86 4.68 -21.41
CA ALA A 158 6.41 3.92 -20.28
C ALA A 158 5.51 4.00 -19.03
N GLY A 159 4.88 5.16 -18.78
CA GLY A 159 3.93 5.35 -17.69
C GLY A 159 2.62 4.60 -17.91
N LYS A 160 2.06 4.67 -19.13
CA LYS A 160 0.86 3.90 -19.51
C LYS A 160 1.08 2.39 -19.42
N PHE A 161 2.25 1.92 -19.85
CA PHE A 161 2.60 0.50 -19.76
C PHE A 161 2.85 0.06 -18.32
N SER A 162 3.55 0.84 -17.51
CA SER A 162 3.77 0.53 -16.09
C SER A 162 2.44 0.39 -15.34
N LEU A 163 1.50 1.33 -15.58
CA LEU A 163 0.13 1.24 -15.09
C LEU A 163 -0.60 -0.01 -15.63
N SER A 164 -0.43 -0.33 -16.92
CA SER A 164 -1.03 -1.52 -17.55
C SER A 164 -0.40 -2.85 -17.14
N MET A 165 0.84 -2.90 -16.69
CA MET A 165 1.43 -4.12 -16.13
C MET A 165 1.04 -4.29 -14.68
N MET A 166 0.92 -3.18 -13.95
CA MET A 166 0.39 -3.18 -12.60
C MET A 166 -1.04 -3.71 -12.55
N SER A 167 -1.86 -3.47 -13.58
CA SER A 167 -3.20 -4.08 -13.69
C SER A 167 -3.16 -5.60 -13.71
N THR A 168 -2.13 -6.16 -14.35
CA THR A 168 -1.96 -7.60 -14.60
C THR A 168 -1.19 -8.31 -13.49
N THR A 169 -0.23 -7.65 -12.82
CA THR A 169 0.58 -8.25 -11.74
C THR A 169 0.02 -8.05 -10.32
N LEU A 170 -0.89 -7.10 -10.08
CA LEU A 170 -1.58 -6.88 -8.78
C LEU A 170 -2.95 -7.57 -8.69
N PRO A 171 -3.05 -8.83 -9.10
CA PRO A 171 -3.65 -9.30 -10.34
C PRO A 171 -5.18 -9.04 -10.52
N THR A 172 -5.75 -7.94 -10.01
CA THR A 172 -7.19 -7.58 -10.13
C THR A 172 -7.47 -6.11 -9.75
N VAL A 173 -6.45 -5.26 -9.61
CA VAL A 173 -6.63 -3.90 -9.06
C VAL A 173 -7.12 -2.89 -10.11
N LEU A 174 -6.90 -3.12 -11.41
CA LEU A 174 -7.28 -2.15 -12.46
C LEU A 174 -8.26 -2.70 -13.52
N GLU A 175 -8.74 -3.94 -13.40
CA GLU A 175 -9.50 -4.59 -14.50
C GLU A 175 -11.04 -4.40 -14.44
N ALA A 176 -11.62 -3.81 -13.39
CA ALA A 176 -13.09 -3.83 -13.22
C ALA A 176 -13.83 -2.50 -12.96
N ALA A 177 -13.18 -1.34 -12.88
CA ALA A 177 -13.93 -0.10 -12.65
C ALA A 177 -13.17 1.13 -13.13
N GLY A 178 -13.76 1.91 -14.03
CA GLY A 178 -13.28 3.24 -14.42
C GLY A 178 -13.19 4.27 -13.27
N VAL A 179 -13.19 3.84 -12.01
CA VAL A 179 -13.12 4.66 -10.79
C VAL A 179 -11.76 4.50 -10.09
N ALA A 180 -11.10 3.34 -10.19
CA ALA A 180 -9.82 3.09 -9.50
C ALA A 180 -8.61 3.70 -10.22
N ASN A 181 -8.63 3.78 -11.56
CA ASN A 181 -7.54 4.39 -12.32
C ASN A 181 -7.42 5.90 -12.04
N GLU A 182 -8.54 6.63 -12.01
CA GLU A 182 -8.52 8.07 -11.74
C GLU A 182 -8.09 8.38 -10.30
N GLU A 183 -8.56 7.60 -9.32
CA GLU A 183 -8.18 7.79 -7.92
C GLU A 183 -6.69 7.47 -7.70
N ILE A 184 -6.19 6.37 -8.24
CA ILE A 184 -4.75 6.02 -8.18
C ILE A 184 -3.91 7.08 -8.91
N LEU A 185 -4.35 7.58 -10.06
CA LEU A 185 -3.66 8.65 -10.78
C LEU A 185 -3.68 9.98 -10.02
N ASN A 186 -4.81 10.33 -9.39
CA ASN A 186 -4.91 11.55 -8.59
C ASN A 186 -4.03 11.47 -7.34
N ILE A 187 -3.95 10.31 -6.71
CA ILE A 187 -3.05 10.08 -5.58
C ILE A 187 -1.59 10.10 -6.06
N ALA A 188 -1.26 9.44 -7.17
CA ALA A 188 0.10 9.49 -7.74
C ALA A 188 0.52 10.92 -8.10
N LYS A 189 -0.38 11.74 -8.64
CA LYS A 189 -0.16 13.18 -8.88
C LYS A 189 0.06 13.94 -7.57
N SER A 190 -0.77 13.70 -6.55
CA SER A 190 -0.63 14.29 -5.21
C SER A 190 0.75 14.00 -4.64
N ILE A 191 1.16 12.72 -4.62
CA ILE A 191 2.47 12.27 -4.15
C ILE A 191 3.60 12.91 -4.97
N THR A 192 3.45 12.98 -6.30
CA THR A 192 4.43 13.63 -7.20
C THR A 192 4.62 15.11 -6.85
N ASN A 193 3.54 15.83 -6.55
CA ASN A 193 3.60 17.24 -6.18
C ASN A 193 4.27 17.46 -4.82
N ILE A 194 4.06 16.54 -3.87
CA ILE A 194 4.64 16.62 -2.52
C ILE A 194 6.13 16.26 -2.56
N ALA A 195 6.49 15.19 -3.26
CA ALA A 195 7.80 14.56 -3.11
C ALA A 195 8.73 14.67 -4.32
N GLN A 196 8.28 15.29 -5.43
CA GLN A 196 8.97 15.55 -6.70
C GLN A 196 10.31 14.81 -6.93
N GLN A 197 11.43 15.30 -6.36
CA GLN A 197 12.78 14.71 -6.54
C GLN A 197 13.16 13.65 -5.49
N GLN A 198 12.49 13.65 -4.34
CA GLN A 198 12.77 12.75 -3.21
C GLN A 198 12.09 11.38 -3.35
N ILE A 199 11.05 11.24 -4.19
CA ILE A 199 10.33 9.96 -4.40
C ILE A 199 11.28 8.83 -4.79
N SER A 200 12.24 9.09 -5.68
CA SER A 200 13.18 8.08 -6.15
C SER A 200 14.08 7.55 -5.03
N ASN A 201 14.55 8.45 -4.16
CA ASN A 201 15.39 8.08 -3.01
C ASN A 201 14.57 7.30 -1.98
N LEU A 202 13.38 7.79 -1.66
CA LEU A 202 12.47 7.17 -0.70
C LEU A 202 12.04 5.77 -1.17
N TYR A 203 11.67 5.62 -2.45
CA TYR A 203 11.38 4.34 -3.09
C TYR A 203 12.55 3.37 -2.96
N THR A 204 13.76 3.81 -3.33
CA THR A 204 14.96 2.95 -3.32
C THR A 204 15.29 2.44 -1.92
N LYS A 205 15.11 3.26 -0.89
CA LYS A 205 15.32 2.86 0.51
C LYS A 205 14.23 1.92 1.00
N ILE A 206 12.96 2.25 0.79
CA ILE A 206 11.82 1.44 1.25
C ILE A 206 11.79 0.08 0.55
N LYS A 207 12.24 -0.01 -0.71
CA LYS A 207 12.38 -1.28 -1.42
C LYS A 207 13.21 -2.32 -0.68
N ARG A 208 14.18 -1.88 0.14
CA ARG A 208 15.05 -2.77 0.94
C ARG A 208 14.31 -3.50 2.06
N ALA A 209 13.17 -2.95 2.52
CA ALA A 209 12.33 -3.57 3.55
C ALA A 209 11.28 -4.53 2.97
N ILE A 210 11.22 -4.69 1.65
CA ILE A 210 10.27 -5.59 0.99
C ILE A 210 10.75 -7.03 1.16
N SER A 211 9.83 -7.93 1.47
CA SER A 211 10.10 -9.36 1.54
C SER A 211 10.53 -9.91 0.17
N SER A 212 11.46 -10.88 0.17
CA SER A 212 11.94 -11.56 -1.04
C SER A 212 10.81 -12.17 -1.88
N GLN A 213 9.67 -12.51 -1.26
CA GLN A 213 8.48 -13.00 -1.96
C GLN A 213 7.90 -11.98 -2.98
N TYR A 214 8.13 -10.68 -2.74
CA TYR A 214 7.67 -9.59 -3.60
C TYR A 214 8.80 -8.98 -4.42
N GLU A 215 10.06 -9.38 -4.22
CA GLU A 215 11.22 -8.84 -4.93
C GLU A 215 11.13 -9.07 -6.45
N THR A 216 10.70 -10.27 -6.85
CA THR A 216 10.48 -10.63 -8.27
C THR A 216 9.51 -9.68 -8.97
N LEU A 217 8.46 -9.22 -8.27
CA LEU A 217 7.50 -8.26 -8.83
C LEU A 217 8.19 -6.94 -9.21
N PHE A 218 9.01 -6.39 -8.31
CA PHE A 218 9.71 -5.14 -8.58
C PHE A 218 10.80 -5.28 -9.64
N ILE A 219 11.50 -6.42 -9.70
CA ILE A 219 12.45 -6.72 -10.77
C ILE A 219 11.77 -6.69 -12.14
N ILE A 220 10.60 -7.32 -12.25
CA ILE A 220 9.81 -7.35 -13.49
C ILE A 220 9.40 -5.92 -13.89
N LEU A 221 8.80 -5.16 -12.96
CA LEU A 221 8.33 -3.79 -13.21
C LEU A 221 9.49 -2.88 -13.69
N GLU A 222 10.62 -2.90 -13.00
CA GLU A 222 11.81 -2.10 -13.35
C GLU A 222 12.45 -2.56 -14.67
N GLY A 223 12.45 -3.86 -14.95
CA GLY A 223 12.93 -4.41 -16.22
C GLY A 223 12.12 -3.89 -17.40
N PHE A 224 10.79 -3.86 -17.25
CA PHE A 224 9.90 -3.28 -18.25
C PHE A 224 10.09 -1.77 -18.41
N GLU A 225 10.19 -1.02 -17.31
CA GLU A 225 10.48 0.43 -17.37
C GLU A 225 11.74 0.70 -18.19
N LYS A 226 12.83 -0.02 -17.92
CA LYS A 226 14.11 0.10 -18.67
C LYS A 226 13.96 -0.26 -20.15
N TYR A 227 13.19 -1.30 -20.47
CA TYR A 227 12.93 -1.70 -21.85
C TYR A 227 12.22 -0.58 -22.62
N TYR A 228 11.15 -0.01 -22.06
CA TYR A 228 10.39 1.05 -22.72
C TYR A 228 11.17 2.35 -22.86
N GLN A 229 11.96 2.73 -21.85
CA GLN A 229 12.87 3.88 -21.95
C GLN A 229 13.87 3.71 -23.11
N THR A 230 14.41 2.50 -23.29
CA THR A 230 15.32 2.19 -24.40
C THR A 230 14.59 2.25 -25.75
N PHE A 231 13.39 1.67 -25.83
CA PHE A 231 12.55 1.67 -27.04
C PHE A 231 12.21 3.10 -27.50
N GLU A 232 11.78 3.97 -26.58
CA GLU A 232 11.44 5.36 -26.90
C GLU A 232 12.66 6.17 -27.34
N LYS A 233 13.83 5.99 -26.70
CA LYS A 233 15.09 6.61 -27.16
C LYS A 233 15.45 6.20 -28.60
N ASN A 234 15.20 4.95 -28.96
CA ASN A 234 15.48 4.44 -30.30
C ASN A 234 14.50 4.96 -31.37
N ILE A 235 13.28 5.36 -30.98
CA ILE A 235 12.27 5.94 -31.89
C ILE A 235 12.44 7.47 -32.03
N THR A 236 12.86 8.13 -30.94
CA THR A 236 13.03 9.59 -30.89
C THR A 236 14.43 10.05 -31.32
N SER A 237 15.41 9.15 -31.38
CA SER A 237 16.67 9.39 -32.08
C SER A 237 16.39 9.57 -33.57
N PRO A 238 16.66 10.74 -34.18
CA PRO A 238 16.59 10.85 -35.62
C PRO A 238 17.56 9.83 -36.19
N LYS A 239 17.07 8.93 -37.04
CA LYS A 239 17.95 8.23 -37.98
C LYS A 239 18.71 9.35 -38.71
N ASN A 240 19.99 9.50 -38.39
CA ASN A 240 20.92 10.18 -39.29
C ASN A 240 20.87 9.35 -40.57
N ASN A 241 20.00 9.75 -41.49
CA ASN A 241 20.03 9.30 -42.87
C ASN A 241 21.37 9.80 -43.41
N SER A 242 22.36 8.93 -43.28
CA SER A 242 23.61 8.98 -44.03
C SER A 242 23.28 9.32 -45.47
N ALA A 243 23.95 10.36 -45.94
CA ALA A 243 23.89 10.88 -47.28
C ALA A 243 23.83 9.77 -48.34
N HIS A 244 22.77 9.78 -49.14
CA HIS A 244 22.88 9.45 -50.55
C HIS A 244 22.72 10.74 -51.35
N LYS A 245 23.84 11.46 -51.48
CA LYS A 245 24.11 12.22 -52.70
C LYS A 245 24.45 11.18 -53.76
N CYS A 246 23.49 10.84 -54.61
CA CYS A 246 23.83 10.31 -55.92
C CYS A 246 24.12 11.52 -56.81
N VAL A 247 25.33 11.52 -57.36
CA VAL A 247 25.81 12.37 -58.45
C VAL A 247 25.10 11.97 -59.74
#